data_AF-A0A377D7M1-F1
#
_entry.id   AF-A0A377D7M1-F1
#
_cell.length_a   1.000
_cell.length_b   1.000
_cell.length_c   1.000
_cell.angle_alpha   90.00
_cell.angle_beta   90.00
_cell.angle_gamma   90.00
#
_symmetry.space_group_name_H-M   'P 1'
#
loop_
_entity.id
_entity.type
_entity.pdbx_description
1 polymer ?
#
loop_
_entity_poly.entity_id
_entity_poly.type
_entity_poly.pdbx_seq_one_letter_code
_entity_poly.pdbx_strand_id
1 'polypeptide(L)' 'MRSAVKTFTGKGDALVIGIGNGRQAGGGQQLCPNALINDGLLQLRIFTGDEILPALVSTLKSDEDNPNIIEGASFVV' A
#
# COMPACT_ATOMS: atom_id res chain seq x y z
N MET A 1 -20.27 8.79 -6.80
CA MET A 1 -19.63 8.91 -5.48
C MET A 1 -18.12 8.93 -5.70
N ARG A 2 -17.43 10.05 -5.45
CA ARG A 2 -15.96 10.07 -5.43
C ARG A 2 -15.55 9.74 -4.00
N SER A 3 -14.92 8.59 -3.77
CA SER A 3 -14.30 8.30 -2.48
C SER A 3 -13.30 9.41 -2.16
N ALA A 4 -13.31 9.90 -0.91
CA ALA A 4 -12.35 10.91 -0.47
C ALA A 4 -10.92 10.33 -0.61
N VAL A 5 -10.13 10.89 -1.51
CA VAL A 5 -8.73 10.50 -1.68
C VAL A 5 -7.96 11.08 -0.49
N LYS A 6 -7.47 10.22 0.39
CA LYS A 6 -6.66 10.63 1.53
C LYS A 6 -5.26 10.95 1.04
N THR A 7 -4.95 12.24 0.91
CA THR A 7 -3.58 12.70 0.67
C THR A 7 -2.75 12.43 1.91
N PHE A 8 -1.67 11.67 1.74
CA PHE A 8 -0.73 11.35 2.80
C PHE A 8 0.52 12.23 2.69
N THR A 9 0.96 12.77 3.82
CA THR A 9 2.26 13.43 3.97
C THR A 9 2.91 12.89 5.23
N GLY A 10 3.99 12.13 5.09
CA GLY A 10 4.71 11.56 6.23
C GLY A 10 6.20 11.40 5.93
N LYS A 11 6.99 11.39 7.00
CA LYS A 11 8.44 11.23 6.97
C LYS A 11 8.84 10.23 8.05
N GLY A 12 9.68 9.28 7.69
CA GLY A 12 10.15 8.22 8.59
C GLY A 12 10.89 7.15 7.81
N ASP A 13 11.41 6.15 8.52
CA ASP A 13 12.09 5.02 7.91
C ASP A 13 11.08 4.04 7.32
N ALA A 14 11.36 3.58 6.09
CA ALA A 14 10.52 2.63 5.37
C ALA A 14 11.33 1.38 5.04
N LEU A 15 10.71 0.23 5.29
CA LEU A 15 11.28 -1.07 4.96
C LEU A 15 10.91 -1.47 3.52
N VAL A 16 9.63 -1.30 3.15
CA VAL A 16 9.09 -1.59 1.81
C VAL A 16 8.10 -0.51 1.43
N ILE A 17 8.12 -0.10 0.16
CA ILE A 17 7.15 0.83 -0.41
C ILE A 17 6.53 0.17 -1.65
N GLY A 18 5.21 -0.05 -1.61
CA GLY A 18 4.41 -0.45 -2.76
C GLY A 18 3.72 0.77 -3.38
N ILE A 19 3.94 0.98 -4.67
CA ILE A 19 3.20 1.96 -5.48
C ILE A 19 2.59 1.21 -6.66
N GLY A 20 1.27 1.23 -6.78
CA GLY A 20 0.58 0.38 -7.74
C GLY A 20 -0.71 0.98 -8.30
N ASN A 21 -0.84 0.90 -9.63
CA ASN A 21 -2.13 0.99 -10.32
C ASN A 21 -2.87 -0.37 -10.30
N GLY A 22 -2.09 -1.46 -10.30
CA GLY A 22 -2.57 -2.83 -10.14
C GLY A 22 -2.42 -3.31 -8.69
N ARG A 23 -3.03 -4.45 -8.39
CA ARG A 23 -3.16 -4.94 -7.00
C ARG A 23 -1.97 -5.77 -6.50
N GLN A 24 -1.24 -6.41 -7.41
CA GLN A 24 -0.30 -7.46 -7.06
C GLN A 24 1.04 -7.39 -7.80
N ALA A 25 2.10 -7.89 -7.17
CA ALA A 25 3.40 -8.15 -7.77
C ALA A 25 4.09 -9.34 -7.07
N GLY A 26 5.29 -9.74 -7.54
CA GLY A 26 6.11 -10.72 -6.82
C GLY A 26 5.47 -12.10 -6.63
N GLY A 27 4.86 -12.66 -7.68
CA GLY A 27 4.27 -14.01 -7.61
C GLY A 27 2.88 -14.09 -6.96
N GLY A 28 2.09 -13.01 -7.00
CA GLY A 28 0.70 -12.97 -6.51
C GLY A 28 0.49 -12.23 -5.20
N GLN A 29 1.52 -11.57 -4.67
CA GLN A 29 1.45 -10.81 -3.43
C GLN A 29 0.60 -9.55 -3.61
N GLN A 30 -0.40 -9.34 -2.74
CA GLN A 30 -1.32 -8.21 -2.78
C GLN A 30 -0.71 -6.94 -2.16
N LEU A 31 0.18 -6.28 -2.90
CA LEU A 31 0.82 -5.05 -2.45
C LEU A 31 -0.16 -3.88 -2.33
N CYS A 32 -1.16 -3.81 -3.22
CA CYS A 32 -2.14 -2.71 -3.30
C CYS A 32 -3.55 -3.26 -3.57
N PRO A 33 -4.16 -4.04 -2.65
CA PRO A 33 -5.39 -4.80 -2.88
C PRO A 33 -6.59 -3.93 -3.27
N ASN A 34 -6.59 -2.67 -2.83
CA ASN A 34 -7.65 -1.70 -3.11
C ASN A 34 -7.42 -0.90 -4.40
N ALA A 35 -6.36 -1.19 -5.17
CA ALA A 35 -6.09 -0.49 -6.42
C ALA A 35 -7.15 -0.77 -7.49
N LEU A 36 -7.57 0.28 -8.18
CA LEU A 36 -8.49 0.24 -9.31
C LEU A 36 -7.77 0.85 -10.51
N ILE A 37 -7.61 0.06 -11.58
CA ILE A 37 -6.79 0.47 -12.74
C ILE A 37 -7.34 1.67 -13.53
N ASN A 38 -8.57 2.10 -13.23
CA ASN A 38 -9.36 3.05 -14.01
C ASN A 38 -9.97 4.17 -13.16
N ASP A 39 -9.48 4.41 -11.95
CA ASP A 39 -9.93 5.53 -11.09
C ASP A 39 -9.05 6.78 -11.19
N GLY A 40 -7.93 6.70 -11.93
CA GLY A 40 -6.97 7.79 -12.10
C GLY A 40 -6.05 8.00 -10.89
N LEU A 41 -5.98 7.02 -9.98
CA LEU A 41 -5.17 7.06 -8.78
C LEU A 41 -4.08 5.99 -8.82
N LEU A 42 -2.98 6.25 -8.13
CA LEU A 42 -2.03 5.24 -7.69
C LEU A 42 -2.25 5.00 -6.20
N GLN A 43 -2.28 3.72 -5.82
CA GLN A 43 -2.27 3.32 -4.42
C GLN A 43 -0.84 3.28 -3.90
N LEU A 44 -0.67 3.72 -2.67
CA LEU A 44 0.58 3.74 -1.91
C LEU A 44 0.38 2.90 -0.65
N ARG A 45 1.30 1.97 -0.40
CA ARG A 45 1.37 1.22 0.85
C ARG A 45 2.81 1.18 1.34
N ILE A 46 3.07 1.69 2.54
CA ILE A 46 4.40 1.74 3.16
C ILE A 46 4.41 0.78 4.34
N PHE A 47 5.43 -0.07 4.40
CA PHE A 47 5.69 -0.98 5.49
C PHE A 47 6.91 -0.49 6.28
N THR A 48 6.79 -0.39 7.59
CA THR A 48 7.84 0.10 8.50
C THR A 48 8.22 -0.97 9.54
N GLY A 49 9.42 -0.88 10.13
CA GLY A 49 9.93 -1.82 11.15
C GLY A 49 11.18 -2.59 10.73
N ASP A 50 11.77 -3.35 11.66
CA ASP A 50 13.14 -3.90 11.53
C ASP A 50 13.23 -5.36 11.03
N GLU A 51 12.15 -6.14 11.00
CA GLU A 51 12.19 -7.56 10.61
C GLU A 51 11.47 -7.86 9.28
N ILE A 52 12.26 -8.22 8.26
CA ILE A 52 11.82 -8.45 6.87
C ILE A 52 11.10 -9.81 6.64
N LEU A 53 11.13 -10.77 7.57
CA LEU A 53 10.89 -12.17 7.18
C LEU A 53 9.45 -12.72 7.33
N PRO A 54 8.67 -12.37 8.37
CA PRO A 54 7.23 -12.67 8.41
C PRO A 54 6.38 -11.64 7.63
N ALA A 55 6.93 -10.43 7.43
CA ALA A 55 6.25 -9.27 6.88
C ALA A 55 5.85 -9.41 5.39
N LEU A 56 6.62 -10.15 4.58
CA LEU A 56 6.22 -10.52 3.21
C LEU A 56 5.12 -11.61 3.23
N VAL A 57 5.13 -12.48 4.23
CA VAL A 57 4.21 -13.63 4.36
C VAL A 57 2.82 -13.21 4.83
N SER A 58 2.70 -12.15 5.63
CA SER A 58 1.42 -11.61 6.12
C SER A 58 0.83 -10.47 5.26
N THR A 59 1.52 -9.97 4.23
CA THR A 59 0.94 -9.07 3.21
C THR A 59 -0.32 -9.66 2.52
N LEU A 60 -0.51 -10.97 2.68
CA LEU A 60 -1.67 -11.77 2.26
C LEU A 60 -2.81 -11.84 3.30
N LYS A 61 -2.68 -11.23 4.49
CA LYS A 61 -3.75 -11.13 5.49
C LYS A 61 -4.15 -9.67 5.66
N SER A 62 -5.34 -9.34 5.14
CA SER A 62 -5.94 -8.02 5.15
C SER A 62 -6.36 -7.62 6.58
N ASP A 63 -5.48 -6.96 7.33
CA ASP A 63 -5.87 -6.31 8.58
C ASP A 63 -5.69 -4.79 8.42
N GLU A 64 -6.82 -4.08 8.32
CA GLU A 64 -6.87 -2.61 8.17
C GLU A 64 -6.29 -1.85 9.40
N ASP A 65 -6.00 -2.55 10.51
CA ASP A 65 -5.57 -1.96 11.79
C ASP A 65 -4.08 -2.19 12.14
N ASN A 66 -3.23 -2.59 11.18
CA ASN A 66 -1.80 -2.79 11.48
C ASN A 66 -1.04 -1.45 11.56
N PRO A 67 -0.46 -1.06 12.72
CA PRO A 67 0.25 0.21 12.88
C PRO A 67 1.54 0.32 12.06
N ASN A 68 2.06 -0.80 11.54
CA ASN A 68 3.24 -0.84 10.68
C ASN A 68 2.92 -0.71 9.18
N ILE A 69 1.65 -0.55 8.83
CA ILE A 69 1.19 -0.34 7.45
C ILE A 69 0.57 1.04 7.33
N ILE A 70 1.11 1.85 6.43
CA ILE A 70 0.57 3.17 6.10
C ILE A 70 0.02 3.12 4.69
N GLU A 71 -1.24 3.51 4.52
CA GLU A 71 -1.91 3.56 3.21
C GLU A 71 -2.20 4.99 2.75
N GLY A 72 -2.13 5.20 1.43
CA GLY A 72 -2.51 6.45 0.79
C GLY A 72 -2.82 6.25 -0.69
N ALA A 73 -3.41 7.28 -1.30
CA ALA A 73 -3.61 7.31 -2.75
C ALA A 73 -3.29 8.70 -3.29
N SER A 74 -2.75 8.75 -4.50
CA SER A 74 -2.43 10.01 -5.19
C SER A 74 -2.84 9.94 -6.64
N PHE A 75 -3.22 11.09 -7.20
CA PHE A 75 -3.42 11.22 -8.65
C PHE A 75 -2.08 11.02 -9.37
N VAL A 76 -2.15 10.40 -10.55
CA VAL A 76 -1.07 10.45 -11.53
C VAL A 76 -1.12 11.85 -12.16
N VAL A 77 0.01 12.56 -12.13
CA VAL A 77 0.14 13.91 -12.70
C VAL A 77 0.07 13.88 -14.22
#